data_AF-A0A915ASI5-F1
#
_entry.id   AF-A0A915ASI5-F1
#
_cell.length_a   1.000
_cell.length_b   1.000
_cell.length_c   1.000
_cell.angle_alpha   90.00
_cell.angle_beta   90.00
_cell.angle_gamma   90.00
#
_symmetry.space_group_name_H-M   'P 1'
#
loop_
_entity.id
_entity.type
_entity.pdbx_description
1 polymer ?
#
loop_
_entity_poly.entity_id
_entity_poly.type
_entity_poly.pdbx_seq_one_letter_code
_entity_poly.pdbx_strand_id
1 'polypeptide(L)'
;MRPQACGVMRKILISLENDTPKVKQIFYKAAVLDAFSRESTPENTSITTSGTIEDHVKFMTNFFDELIQNIDNECEAVSQIRKIGQDHAKLNHSCSFNAEIWERLGEIAMQTLSTLDAVQKTREGAKAWLALIACVTDELRCGFEGETRVFSRKSSSAEHLTEDEELQQRMRQMRLEFASTVPF
;
A
#
# COMPACT_ATOMS: atom_id res chain seq x y z
N MET A 1 -5.69 12.67 23.03
CA MET A 1 -5.70 11.82 21.83
C MET A 1 -5.29 10.39 22.16
N ARG A 2 -4.10 10.14 22.77
CA ARG A 2 -3.59 8.77 23.06
C ARG A 2 -4.61 7.75 23.61
N PRO A 3 -5.45 8.04 24.62
CA PRO A 3 -6.39 7.03 25.16
C PRO A 3 -7.48 6.62 24.17
N GLN A 4 -7.78 7.48 23.18
CA GLN A 4 -8.86 7.30 22.20
C GLN A 4 -8.33 6.95 20.80
N ALA A 5 -7.01 7.09 20.56
CA ALA A 5 -6.40 6.95 19.24
C ALA A 5 -6.70 5.58 18.62
N CYS A 6 -6.46 4.48 19.34
CA CYS A 6 -6.78 3.14 18.85
C CYS A 6 -8.28 2.97 18.53
N GLY A 7 -9.17 3.59 19.30
CA GLY A 7 -10.61 3.57 19.06
C GLY A 7 -10.99 4.30 17.77
N VAL A 8 -10.38 5.46 17.54
CA VAL A 8 -10.57 6.27 16.32
C VAL A 8 -10.04 5.53 15.09
N MET A 9 -8.81 5.02 15.14
CA MET A 9 -8.22 4.29 14.01
C MET A 9 -9.03 3.03 13.67
N ARG A 10 -9.51 2.30 14.69
CA ARG A 10 -10.40 1.16 14.47
C ARG A 10 -11.70 1.57 13.79
N LYS A 11 -12.32 2.67 14.24
CA LYS A 11 -13.55 3.20 13.63
C LYS A 11 -13.32 3.54 12.15
N ILE A 12 -12.20 4.20 11.81
CA ILE A 12 -11.85 4.54 10.44
C ILE A 12 -11.72 3.28 9.56
N LEU A 13 -10.97 2.26 10.03
CA LEU A 13 -10.77 1.02 9.27
C LEU A 13 -12.06 0.21 9.09
N ILE A 14 -12.89 0.10 10.13
CA ILE A 14 -14.20 -0.58 10.04
C ILE A 14 -15.13 0.17 9.08
N SER A 15 -15.18 1.51 9.14
CA SER A 15 -15.95 2.31 8.19
C SER A 15 -15.45 2.10 6.75
N LEU A 16 -14.14 2.01 6.54
CA LEU A 16 -13.57 1.74 5.23
C LEU A 16 -13.96 0.36 4.70
N GLU A 17 -13.96 -0.68 5.53
CA GLU A 17 -14.43 -2.01 5.12
C GLU A 17 -15.92 -2.01 4.73
N ASN A 18 -16.75 -1.28 5.48
CA ASN A 18 -18.17 -1.20 5.22
C ASN A 18 -18.47 -0.45 3.91
N ASP A 19 -17.78 0.66 3.68
CA ASP A 19 -17.98 1.50 2.49
C ASP A 19 -17.30 0.91 1.26
N THR A 20 -16.27 0.09 1.44
CA THR A 20 -15.47 -0.52 0.38
C THR A 20 -15.25 -2.00 0.68
N PRO A 21 -16.24 -2.88 0.39
CA PRO A 21 -16.20 -4.30 0.79
C PRO A 21 -14.98 -5.08 0.28
N LYS A 22 -14.33 -4.63 -0.82
CA LYS A 22 -13.06 -5.19 -1.31
C LYS A 22 -11.93 -5.10 -0.27
N VAL A 23 -11.93 -4.09 0.60
CA VAL A 23 -10.90 -3.90 1.64
C VAL A 23 -10.88 -5.07 2.63
N LYS A 24 -12.07 -5.58 3.01
CA LYS A 24 -12.16 -6.77 3.85
C LYS A 24 -11.53 -8.00 3.21
N GLN A 25 -11.71 -8.17 1.89
CA GLN A 25 -11.07 -9.25 1.14
C GLN A 25 -9.56 -9.06 1.03
N ILE A 26 -9.09 -7.82 0.89
CA ILE A 26 -7.66 -7.49 0.87
C ILE A 26 -7.01 -7.86 2.19
N PHE A 27 -7.58 -7.47 3.34
CA PHE A 27 -7.03 -7.86 4.65
C PHE A 27 -6.97 -9.39 4.81
N TYR A 28 -8.02 -10.09 4.41
CA TYR A 28 -8.03 -11.55 4.43
C TYR A 28 -6.93 -12.16 3.55
N LYS A 29 -6.82 -11.73 2.29
CA LYS A 29 -5.82 -12.25 1.35
C LYS A 29 -4.40 -11.89 1.78
N ALA A 30 -4.15 -10.65 2.22
CA ALA A 30 -2.83 -10.20 2.65
C ALA A 30 -2.34 -10.97 3.89
N ALA A 31 -3.24 -11.25 4.84
CA ALA A 31 -2.90 -12.05 6.02
C ALA A 31 -2.62 -13.53 5.68
N VAL A 32 -3.32 -14.10 4.70
CA VAL A 32 -3.11 -15.48 4.24
C VAL A 32 -1.83 -15.62 3.41
N LEU A 33 -1.56 -14.65 2.54
CA LEU A 33 -0.42 -14.69 1.61
C LEU A 33 0.87 -14.13 2.20
N ASP A 34 0.83 -13.67 3.46
CA ASP A 34 1.92 -12.96 4.13
C ASP A 34 2.54 -11.88 3.22
N ALA A 35 1.67 -11.08 2.59
CA ALA A 35 2.02 -10.22 1.46
C ALA A 35 3.05 -9.12 1.79
N PHE A 36 3.36 -8.95 3.07
CA PHE A 36 4.33 -8.00 3.61
C PHE A 36 5.54 -8.66 4.29
N SER A 37 5.64 -10.00 4.30
CA SER A 37 6.79 -10.65 4.93
C SER A 37 8.10 -10.20 4.29
N ARG A 38 8.97 -9.70 5.17
CA ARG A 38 10.37 -9.46 4.88
C ARG A 38 11.09 -10.80 4.89
N GLU A 39 12.02 -10.95 3.97
CA GLU A 39 13.18 -11.81 4.15
C GLU A 39 13.85 -11.42 5.48
N SER A 40 13.49 -12.10 6.56
CA SER A 40 14.06 -11.88 7.89
C SER A 40 14.51 -13.22 8.45
N THR A 41 15.81 -13.25 8.74
CA THR A 41 16.59 -14.25 9.47
C THR A 41 15.84 -15.00 10.59
N PRO A 42 16.23 -16.25 10.87
CA PRO A 42 15.37 -17.26 11.51
C PRO A 42 15.15 -17.11 13.02
N GLU A 43 15.45 -15.97 13.64
CA GLU A 43 15.71 -15.93 15.09
C GLU A 43 14.72 -15.14 15.95
N ASN A 44 13.57 -14.70 15.42
CA ASN A 44 12.49 -14.17 16.29
C ASN A 44 11.11 -14.65 15.84
N THR A 45 10.74 -15.83 16.34
CA THR A 45 9.42 -16.43 16.25
C THR A 45 8.39 -15.57 17.00
N SER A 46 7.77 -14.64 16.30
CA SER A 46 6.35 -14.36 16.49
C SER A 46 5.71 -14.28 15.12
N ILE A 47 5.12 -15.39 14.68
CA ILE A 47 4.21 -15.44 13.53
C ILE A 47 2.94 -14.69 13.98
N THR A 48 3.05 -13.36 14.06
CA THR A 48 1.91 -12.46 14.13
C THR A 48 1.59 -12.11 12.70
N THR A 49 0.48 -12.66 12.22
CA THR A 49 -0.19 -12.35 10.95
C THR A 49 -0.15 -10.85 10.65
N SER A 50 0.87 -10.42 9.89
CA SER A 50 1.07 -9.04 9.46
C SER A 50 -0.02 -8.65 8.47
N GLY A 51 -1.13 -8.12 8.97
CA GLY A 51 -2.22 -7.66 8.10
C GLY A 51 -3.62 -7.76 8.68
N THR A 52 -3.82 -7.94 9.99
CA THR A 52 -5.16 -7.83 10.57
C THR A 52 -5.55 -6.36 10.78
N ILE A 53 -6.85 -6.07 10.92
CA ILE A 53 -7.33 -4.73 11.30
C ILE A 53 -6.66 -4.27 12.60
N GLU A 54 -6.55 -5.15 13.60
CA GLU A 54 -5.98 -4.79 14.91
C GLU A 54 -4.49 -4.44 14.82
N ASP A 55 -3.74 -5.07 13.91
CA ASP A 55 -2.36 -4.70 13.66
C ASP A 55 -2.28 -3.35 12.94
N HIS A 56 -3.13 -3.11 11.94
CA HIS A 56 -3.24 -1.80 11.29
C HIS A 56 -3.67 -0.69 12.25
N VAL A 57 -4.53 -0.96 13.23
CA VAL A 57 -4.88 0.00 14.29
C VAL A 57 -3.63 0.42 15.07
N LYS A 58 -2.78 -0.54 15.45
CA LYS A 58 -1.51 -0.25 16.15
C LYS A 58 -0.54 0.51 15.24
N PHE A 59 -0.37 0.07 13.99
CA PHE A 59 0.50 0.72 13.02
C PHE A 59 0.08 2.16 12.76
N MET A 60 -1.20 2.41 12.50
CA MET A 60 -1.73 3.76 12.30
C MET A 60 -1.55 4.63 13.54
N THR A 61 -1.80 4.08 14.73
CA THR A 61 -1.63 4.83 15.98
C THR A 61 -0.18 5.25 16.19
N ASN A 62 0.77 4.31 16.04
CA ASN A 62 2.19 4.59 16.18
C ASN A 62 2.68 5.55 15.09
N PHE A 63 2.26 5.34 13.85
CA PHE A 63 2.60 6.20 12.72
C PHE A 63 2.20 7.66 12.96
N PHE A 64 0.96 7.92 13.41
CA PHE A 64 0.56 9.31 13.71
C PHE A 64 1.30 9.88 14.93
N ASP A 65 1.60 9.07 15.96
CA ASP A 65 2.38 9.52 17.12
C ASP A 65 3.83 9.88 16.72
N GLU A 66 4.45 9.12 15.81
CA GLU A 66 5.80 9.39 15.25
C GLU A 66 5.78 10.60 14.32
N LEU A 67 4.78 10.69 13.44
CA LEU A 67 4.62 11.80 12.49
C LEU A 67 4.49 13.14 13.22
N ILE A 68 3.71 13.18 14.30
CA ILE A 68 3.53 14.39 15.12
C ILE A 68 4.82 14.76 15.85
N GLN A 69 5.60 13.78 16.31
CA GLN A 69 6.89 14.02 16.97
C GLN A 69 7.96 14.55 16.00
N ASN A 70 7.86 14.19 14.72
CA ASN A 70 8.84 14.58 13.68
C ASN A 70 8.29 15.64 12.72
N ILE A 71 7.24 16.37 13.09
CA ILE A 71 6.55 17.31 12.20
C ILE A 71 7.43 18.47 11.72
N ASP A 72 8.47 18.81 12.49
CA ASP A 72 9.45 19.84 12.13
C ASP A 72 10.40 19.39 10.99
N ASN A 73 10.48 18.08 10.72
CA ASN A 73 11.24 17.52 9.60
C ASN A 73 10.29 17.05 8.48
N GLU A 74 9.70 18.02 7.78
CA GLU A 74 8.72 17.79 6.72
C GLU A 74 9.20 16.80 5.64
N CYS A 75 10.46 16.91 5.20
CA CYS A 75 11.02 16.03 4.17
C CYS A 75 11.04 14.57 4.62
N GLU A 76 11.45 14.31 5.87
CA GLU A 76 11.49 12.96 6.43
C GLU A 76 10.07 12.41 6.62
N ALA A 77 9.17 13.22 7.16
CA ALA A 77 7.76 12.89 7.33
C ALA A 77 7.12 12.47 5.99
N VAL A 78 7.25 13.29 4.95
CA VAL A 78 6.72 12.99 3.60
C VAL A 78 7.34 11.72 3.02
N SER A 79 8.66 11.53 3.20
CA SER A 79 9.34 10.31 2.74
C SER A 79 8.80 9.05 3.43
N GLN A 80 8.56 9.10 4.74
CA GLN A 80 7.97 7.98 5.49
C GLN A 80 6.54 7.67 5.03
N ILE A 81 5.72 8.71 4.82
CA ILE A 81 4.36 8.56 4.31
C ILE A 81 4.36 7.88 2.93
N ARG A 82 5.17 8.39 2.00
CA ARG A 82 5.29 7.79 0.65
C ARG A 82 5.75 6.35 0.70
N LYS A 83 6.66 6.01 1.61
CA LYS A 83 7.17 4.65 1.75
C LYS A 83 6.06 3.66 2.10
N ILE A 84 5.12 4.04 2.98
CA ILE A 84 3.95 3.21 3.30
C ILE A 84 3.10 2.98 2.06
N GLY A 85 2.84 4.02 1.26
CA GLY A 85 2.11 3.93 0.00
C GLY A 85 2.78 2.98 -1.01
N GLN A 86 4.09 3.08 -1.16
CA GLN A 86 4.90 2.20 -2.00
C GLN A 86 4.83 0.74 -1.56
N ASP A 87 4.90 0.48 -0.25
CA ASP A 87 4.81 -0.89 0.26
C ASP A 87 3.43 -1.52 -0.01
N HIS A 88 2.36 -0.73 0.03
CA HIS A 88 1.02 -1.17 -0.35
C HIS A 88 0.84 -1.36 -1.86
N ALA A 89 1.72 -0.81 -2.72
CA ALA A 89 1.67 -1.03 -4.17
C ALA A 89 1.82 -2.50 -4.56
N LYS A 90 2.49 -3.30 -3.71
CA LYS A 90 2.63 -4.76 -3.88
C LYS A 90 1.27 -5.47 -3.92
N LEU A 91 0.27 -4.92 -3.24
CA LEU A 91 -1.08 -5.46 -3.19
C LEU A 91 -1.92 -5.13 -4.43
N ASN A 92 -1.45 -4.24 -5.30
CA ASN A 92 -2.20 -3.85 -6.51
C ASN A 92 -2.46 -5.06 -7.41
N HIS A 93 -1.42 -5.85 -7.68
CA HIS A 93 -1.53 -7.01 -8.56
C HIS A 93 -2.17 -8.23 -7.89
N SER A 94 -1.84 -8.52 -6.62
CA SER A 94 -2.27 -9.75 -5.94
C SER A 94 -3.65 -9.64 -5.28
N CYS A 95 -4.03 -8.43 -4.85
CA CYS A 95 -5.21 -8.19 -4.02
C CYS A 95 -6.14 -7.11 -4.59
N SER A 96 -5.84 -6.58 -5.79
CA SER A 96 -6.63 -5.51 -6.44
C SER A 96 -6.75 -4.23 -5.59
N PHE A 97 -5.74 -3.95 -4.77
CA PHE A 97 -5.64 -2.69 -4.04
C PHE A 97 -5.42 -1.54 -5.05
N ASN A 98 -6.16 -0.44 -4.94
CA ASN A 98 -6.06 0.68 -5.89
C ASN A 98 -6.08 2.05 -5.19
N ALA A 99 -5.77 3.11 -5.93
CA ALA A 99 -5.66 4.47 -5.40
C ALA A 99 -6.97 5.00 -4.77
N GLU A 100 -8.13 4.56 -5.27
CA GLU A 100 -9.45 4.92 -4.74
C GLU A 100 -9.63 4.52 -3.27
N ILE A 101 -8.94 3.45 -2.82
CA ILE A 101 -8.98 3.03 -1.41
C ILE A 101 -8.33 4.09 -0.52
N TRP A 102 -7.26 4.74 -0.99
CA TRP A 102 -6.62 5.84 -0.25
C TRP A 102 -7.50 7.09 -0.20
N GLU A 103 -8.16 7.43 -1.32
CA GLU A 103 -9.14 8.53 -1.35
C GLU A 103 -10.25 8.30 -0.33
N ARG A 104 -10.84 7.08 -0.34
CA ARG A 104 -11.92 6.75 0.59
C ARG A 104 -11.46 6.72 2.04
N LEU A 105 -10.26 6.22 2.31
CA LEU A 105 -9.65 6.28 3.64
C LEU A 105 -9.54 7.74 4.12
N GLY A 106 -9.09 8.65 3.25
CA GLY A 106 -8.94 10.06 3.58
C GLY A 106 -10.27 10.74 3.89
N GLU A 107 -11.30 10.49 3.08
CA GLU A 107 -12.65 11.02 3.32
C GLU A 107 -13.21 10.55 4.68
N ILE A 108 -13.10 9.26 4.98
CA ILE A 108 -13.58 8.68 6.25
C ILE A 108 -12.78 9.21 7.43
N ALA A 109 -11.45 9.35 7.28
CA ALA A 109 -10.58 9.89 8.31
C ALA A 109 -10.93 11.36 8.61
N MET A 110 -11.10 12.19 7.58
CA MET A 110 -11.51 13.59 7.73
C MET A 110 -12.86 13.70 8.45
N GLN A 111 -13.86 12.94 8.00
CA GLN A 111 -15.18 12.92 8.65
C GLN A 111 -15.07 12.50 10.12
N THR A 112 -14.36 11.41 10.41
CA THR A 112 -14.24 10.88 11.77
C THR A 112 -13.50 11.86 12.69
N LEU A 113 -12.33 12.35 12.28
CA LEU A 113 -11.51 13.27 13.07
C LEU A 113 -12.20 14.61 13.29
N SER A 114 -12.95 15.10 12.29
CA SER A 114 -13.70 16.35 12.41
C SER A 114 -14.74 16.32 13.54
N THR A 115 -15.23 15.15 13.95
CA THR A 115 -16.23 15.00 15.03
C THR A 115 -15.64 14.88 16.43
N LEU A 116 -14.30 14.83 16.55
CA LEU A 116 -13.67 14.66 17.85
C LEU A 116 -13.56 15.99 18.59
N ASP A 117 -14.09 16.06 19.81
CA ASP A 117 -13.96 17.22 20.70
C ASP A 117 -12.51 17.68 20.86
N ALA A 118 -11.57 16.72 20.91
CA ALA A 118 -10.14 16.99 21.04
C ALA A 118 -9.55 17.73 19.82
N VAL A 119 -10.11 17.54 18.63
CA VAL A 119 -9.74 18.20 17.38
C VAL A 119 -10.43 19.56 17.26
N GLN A 120 -11.69 19.64 17.69
CA GLN A 120 -12.52 20.85 17.59
C GLN A 120 -12.24 21.92 18.66
N LYS A 121 -11.34 21.67 19.62
CA LYS A 121 -11.02 22.61 20.71
C LYS A 121 -10.72 24.03 20.24
N THR A 122 -10.04 24.16 19.10
CA THR A 122 -9.75 25.46 18.48
C THR A 122 -9.97 25.37 16.98
N ARG A 123 -10.39 26.48 16.36
CA ARG A 123 -10.57 26.54 14.91
C ARG A 123 -9.28 26.25 14.15
N GLU A 124 -8.16 26.80 14.60
CA GLU A 124 -6.87 26.62 13.93
C GLU A 124 -6.32 25.20 14.15
N GLY A 125 -6.53 24.60 15.33
CA GLY A 125 -6.22 23.20 15.58
C GLY A 125 -7.04 22.25 14.70
N ALA A 126 -8.34 22.50 14.53
CA ALA A 126 -9.18 21.71 13.63
C ALA A 126 -8.68 21.79 12.18
N LYS A 127 -8.33 22.98 11.68
CA LYS A 127 -7.75 23.15 10.35
C LYS A 127 -6.41 22.42 10.21
N ALA A 128 -5.54 22.49 11.21
CA ALA A 128 -4.25 21.81 11.19
C ALA A 128 -4.40 20.29 11.08
N TRP A 129 -5.35 19.70 11.82
CA TRP A 129 -5.66 18.28 11.71
C TRP A 129 -6.18 17.89 10.32
N LEU A 130 -7.09 18.68 9.76
CA LEU A 130 -7.61 18.42 8.41
C LEU A 130 -6.52 18.53 7.34
N ALA A 131 -5.64 19.53 7.45
CA ALA A 131 -4.49 19.69 6.57
C ALA A 131 -3.50 18.52 6.68
N LEU A 132 -3.22 18.06 7.90
CA LEU A 132 -2.36 16.91 8.14
C LEU A 132 -2.93 15.64 7.49
N ILE A 133 -4.22 15.36 7.65
CA ILE A 133 -4.86 14.18 7.05
C ILE A 133 -4.83 14.26 5.53
N ALA A 134 -5.16 15.43 4.96
CA ALA A 134 -5.08 15.62 3.52
C ALA A 134 -3.68 15.31 2.99
N CYS A 135 -2.65 15.87 3.63
CA CYS A 135 -1.24 15.63 3.29
C CYS A 135 -0.89 14.14 3.39
N VAL A 136 -1.20 13.50 4.51
CA VAL A 136 -0.93 12.06 4.71
C VAL A 136 -1.58 11.22 3.61
N THR A 137 -2.86 11.46 3.31
CA THR A 137 -3.59 10.66 2.32
C THR A 137 -3.12 10.90 0.89
N ASP A 138 -2.75 12.14 0.56
CA ASP A 138 -2.21 12.49 -0.75
C ASP A 138 -0.83 11.85 -0.96
N GLU A 139 0.04 11.93 0.05
CA GLU A 139 1.39 11.38 -0.04
C GLU A 139 1.40 9.84 -0.03
N LEU A 140 0.48 9.18 0.70
CA LEU A 140 0.24 7.73 0.60
C LEU A 140 -0.13 7.34 -0.82
N ARG A 141 -1.06 8.08 -1.43
CA ARG A 141 -1.49 7.86 -2.81
C ARG A 141 -0.35 8.09 -3.79
N CYS A 142 0.39 9.20 -3.68
CA CYS A 142 1.52 9.51 -4.54
C CYS A 142 2.60 8.42 -4.48
N GLY A 143 2.94 7.94 -3.28
CA GLY A 143 3.85 6.80 -3.11
C GLY A 143 3.35 5.54 -3.80
N PHE A 144 2.07 5.21 -3.61
CA PHE A 144 1.43 4.06 -4.24
C PHE A 144 1.42 4.15 -5.78
N GLU A 145 0.95 5.26 -6.34
CA GLU A 145 0.86 5.46 -7.79
C GLU A 145 2.23 5.50 -8.45
N GLY A 146 3.22 6.09 -7.79
CA GLY A 146 4.61 6.07 -8.26
C GLY A 146 5.14 4.66 -8.41
N GLU A 147 4.97 3.83 -7.38
CA GLU A 147 5.52 2.47 -7.36
C GLU A 147 4.75 1.50 -8.28
N THR A 148 3.42 1.59 -8.33
CA THR A 148 2.60 0.79 -9.26
C THR A 148 2.96 1.04 -10.72
N ARG A 149 3.25 2.29 -11.10
CA ARG A 149 3.75 2.61 -12.45
C ARG A 149 5.12 1.99 -12.72
N VAL A 150 6.00 1.96 -11.72
CA VAL A 150 7.32 1.31 -11.83
C VAL A 150 7.17 -0.20 -12.02
N PHE A 151 6.31 -0.86 -11.23
CA PHE A 151 6.03 -2.29 -11.39
C PHE A 151 5.44 -2.63 -12.76
N SER A 152 4.48 -1.84 -13.24
CA SER A 152 3.89 -2.04 -14.57
C SER A 152 4.92 -1.95 -15.70
N ARG A 153 5.84 -0.98 -15.64
CA ARG A 153 6.94 -0.85 -16.63
C ARG A 153 7.92 -2.03 -16.58
N LYS A 154 8.28 -2.49 -15.38
CA LYS A 154 9.16 -3.66 -15.20
C LYS A 154 8.52 -4.93 -15.74
N SER A 155 7.22 -5.14 -15.47
CA SER A 155 6.46 -6.28 -15.99
C SER A 155 6.44 -6.28 -17.52
N SER A 156 6.09 -5.15 -18.13
CA SER A 156 6.06 -5.01 -19.60
C SER A 156 7.44 -5.23 -20.24
N SER A 157 8.52 -4.79 -19.58
CA SER A 157 9.88 -5.02 -20.06
C SER A 157 10.28 -6.50 -19.96
N ALA A 158 9.86 -7.19 -18.90
CA ALA A 158 10.12 -8.61 -18.72
C ALA A 158 9.32 -9.47 -19.72
N GLU A 159 8.05 -9.16 -19.95
CA GLU A 159 7.21 -9.81 -20.96
C GLU A 159 7.82 -9.67 -22.36
N HIS A 160 8.31 -8.48 -22.72
CA HIS A 160 8.95 -8.26 -24.01
C HIS A 160 10.23 -9.10 -24.21
N LEU A 161 11.03 -9.28 -23.16
CA LEU A 161 12.22 -10.14 -23.21
C LEU A 161 11.82 -11.61 -23.40
N THR A 162 10.79 -12.09 -22.71
CA THR A 162 10.31 -13.48 -22.87
C THR A 162 9.75 -13.75 -24.26
N GLU A 163 9.02 -12.79 -24.84
CA GLU A 163 8.50 -12.92 -26.20
C GLU A 163 9.61 -12.98 -27.26
N ASP A 164 10.68 -12.19 -27.10
CA ASP A 164 11.82 -12.22 -28.03
C ASP A 164 12.60 -13.54 -27.91
N GLU A 165 12.81 -14.05 -26.70
CA GLU A 165 13.45 -15.37 -26.50
C GLU A 165 12.64 -16.51 -27.13
N GLU A 166 11.32 -16.53 -26.95
CA GLU A 166 10.44 -17.52 -27.57
C GLU A 166 10.44 -17.41 -29.10
N LEU A 167 10.41 -16.19 -29.65
CA LEU A 167 10.46 -15.95 -31.08
C LEU A 167 11.78 -16.45 -31.67
N GLN A 168 12.90 -16.13 -31.02
CA GLN A 168 14.23 -16.60 -31.43
C GLN A 168 14.36 -18.12 -31.34
N GLN A 169 13.73 -18.76 -30.37
CA GLN A 169 13.70 -20.22 -30.26
C GLN A 169 12.88 -20.86 -31.39
N ARG A 170 11.70 -20.30 -31.71
CA ARG A 170 10.89 -20.75 -32.86
C ARG A 170 11.61 -20.59 -34.19
N MET A 171 12.31 -19.48 -34.41
CA MET A 171 13.11 -19.27 -35.62
C MET A 171 14.26 -20.28 -35.75
N ARG A 172 14.92 -20.62 -34.64
CA ARG A 172 15.97 -21.66 -34.62
C ARG A 172 15.40 -23.04 -34.95
N GLN A 173 14.24 -23.38 -34.39
CA GLN A 173 13.57 -24.64 -34.67
C GLN A 173 13.20 -24.78 -36.16
N MET A 174 12.62 -23.73 -36.77
CA MET A 174 12.30 -23.75 -38.20
C MET A 174 13.54 -23.88 -39.11
N ARG A 175 14.68 -23.27 -38.73
CA ARG A 175 15.94 -23.42 -39.47
C ARG A 175 16.47 -24.85 -39.44
N LEU A 176 16.36 -25.53 -38.30
CA LEU A 176 16.77 -26.93 -38.14
C LEU A 176 15.84 -27.86 -38.93
N GLU A 177 14.54 -27.62 -38.90
CA GLU A 177 13.55 -28.38 -39.66
C GLU A 177 13.74 -28.24 -41.17
N PHE A 178 14.03 -27.01 -41.65
CA PHE A 178 14.36 -26.77 -43.06
C PHE A 178 15.65 -27.48 -43.47
N ALA A 179 16.71 -27.41 -42.66
CA ALA A 179 17.97 -28.11 -42.94
C ALA A 179 17.83 -29.65 -42.96
N SER A 180 16.86 -30.19 -42.21
CA SER A 180 16.54 -31.62 -42.15
C SER A 180 15.77 -32.12 -43.39
N THR A 181 15.01 -31.24 -44.07
CA THR A 181 14.11 -31.61 -45.18
C THR A 181 14.68 -31.39 -46.58
N VAL A 182 15.87 -30.79 -46.71
CA VAL A 182 16.55 -30.62 -48.01
C VAL A 182 17.48 -31.82 -48.25
N PRO A 183 17.19 -32.73 -49.20
CA PRO A 183 18.12 -33.78 -49.58
C PRO A 183 19.28 -33.15 -50.37
N PHE A 184 20.51 -33.61 -50.08
CA PHE A 184 21.70 -33.29 -50.88
C PHE A 184 21.58 -33.76 -52.33
#